data_AF-A0A7C3VHS3-F1
#
_entry.id   AF-A0A7C3VHS3-F1
#
_cell.length_a   1.000
_cell.length_b   1.000
_cell.length_c   1.000
_cell.angle_alpha   90.00
_cell.angle_beta   90.00
_cell.angle_gamma   90.00
#
_symmetry.space_group_name_H-M   'P 1'
#
loop_
_entity.id
_entity.type
_entity.pdbx_description
1 polymer ?
#
loop_
_entity_poly.entity_id
_entity_poly.type
_entity_poly.pdbx_seq_one_letter_code
_entity_poly.pdbx_strand_id
1 'polypeptide(L)'
;MANIAVLSLNPALDVTYKVQKLVDDEKIHSFETRFDPGGNGINVARAFKRLKVKASTCCVLAGKIGALISDILTNELDDPHFIWEEGETRINCVIQQSDPVSQYEINGMGPSMGFSVLDKLENDLYVYSK
;
A
#
# COMPACT_ATOMS: atom_id res chain seq x y z
N MET A 1 14.04 23.75 -7.70
CA MET A 1 13.68 22.73 -6.70
C MET A 1 14.02 21.37 -7.29
N ALA A 2 14.43 20.39 -6.48
CA ALA A 2 14.67 19.04 -6.97
C ALA A 2 13.34 18.33 -7.23
N ASN A 3 13.23 17.60 -8.34
CA ASN A 3 12.09 16.73 -8.61
C ASN A 3 12.22 15.47 -7.74
N ILE A 4 11.22 15.22 -6.89
CA ILE A 4 11.17 14.03 -6.03
C ILE A 4 10.22 13.03 -6.68
N ALA A 5 10.71 11.80 -6.89
CA ALA A 5 9.90 10.68 -7.32
C ALA A 5 9.89 9.61 -6.22
N VAL A 6 8.73 9.00 -6.01
CA VAL A 6 8.53 7.91 -5.05
C VAL A 6 8.07 6.68 -5.80
N LEU A 7 8.76 5.57 -5.59
CA LEU A 7 8.48 4.30 -6.23
C LEU A 7 8.02 3.27 -5.21
N SER A 8 6.89 2.59 -5.47
CA SER A 8 6.43 1.44 -4.70
C SER A 8 6.18 0.23 -5.59
N LEU A 9 7.14 -0.69 -5.60
CA LEU A 9 7.09 -1.91 -6.43
C LEU A 9 6.22 -3.02 -5.84
N ASN A 10 6.02 -3.01 -4.52
CA ASN A 10 5.27 -4.05 -3.83
C ASN A 10 4.35 -3.42 -2.75
N PRO A 11 3.40 -2.57 -3.17
CA PRO A 11 2.43 -1.97 -2.25
C PRO A 11 1.54 -3.05 -1.64
N ALA A 12 0.80 -2.67 -0.60
CA ALA A 12 -0.12 -3.57 0.10
C ALA A 12 -1.41 -2.84 0.45
N LEU A 13 -2.48 -3.59 0.66
CA LEU A 13 -3.61 -3.11 1.45
C LEU A 13 -3.37 -3.53 2.90
N ASP A 14 -3.07 -2.58 3.77
CA ASP A 14 -2.91 -2.82 5.20
C ASP A 14 -4.31 -2.85 5.85
N VAL A 15 -4.73 -4.03 6.30
CA VAL A 15 -6.00 -4.25 7.01
C VAL A 15 -5.72 -4.33 8.50
N THR A 16 -6.21 -3.35 9.26
CA THR A 16 -6.09 -3.35 10.71
C THR A 16 -7.39 -3.75 11.37
N TYR A 17 -7.36 -4.80 12.18
CA TYR A 17 -8.45 -5.18 13.07
C TYR A 17 -8.11 -4.80 14.51
N LYS A 18 -9.02 -4.11 15.19
CA LYS A 18 -8.93 -3.94 16.64
C LYS A 18 -9.85 -4.93 17.33
N VAL A 19 -9.29 -5.71 18.24
CA VAL A 19 -9.98 -6.76 19.00
C VAL A 19 -9.70 -6.59 20.48
N GLN A 20 -10.61 -7.09 21.33
CA GLN A 20 -10.35 -7.07 22.76
C GLN A 20 -9.21 -8.04 23.11
N LYS A 21 -9.35 -9.29 22.66
CA LYS A 21 -8.44 -10.40 22.96
C LYS A 21 -8.50 -11.46 21.85
N LEU A 22 -7.35 -11.98 21.46
CA LEU A 22 -7.22 -13.19 20.66
C LEU A 22 -7.32 -14.41 21.59
N VAL A 23 -8.17 -15.36 21.20
CA VAL A 23 -8.39 -16.61 21.90
C VAL A 23 -8.26 -17.74 20.88
N ASP A 24 -7.43 -18.73 21.19
CA ASP A 24 -7.20 -19.87 20.32
C ASP A 24 -8.53 -20.61 20.06
N ASP A 25 -8.72 -21.05 18.82
CA ASP A 25 -9.89 -21.80 18.34
C ASP A 25 -11.26 -21.06 18.45
N GLU A 26 -11.28 -19.75 18.74
CA GLU A 26 -12.50 -18.96 18.80
C GLU A 26 -12.70 -17.99 17.62
N LYS A 27 -13.97 -17.73 17.29
CA LYS A 27 -14.34 -16.64 16.38
C LYS A 27 -14.30 -15.32 17.13
N ILE A 28 -13.35 -14.47 16.77
CA ILE A 28 -13.17 -13.16 17.39
C ILE A 28 -13.77 -12.09 16.48
N HIS A 29 -14.58 -11.21 17.06
CA HIS A 29 -15.16 -10.07 16.37
C HIS A 29 -14.33 -8.80 16.66
N SER A 30 -13.88 -8.13 15.60
CA SER A 30 -13.28 -6.81 15.73
C SER A 30 -14.32 -5.75 16.05
N PHE A 31 -13.99 -4.80 16.92
CA PHE A 31 -14.81 -3.63 17.17
C PHE A 31 -14.47 -2.45 16.25
N GLU A 32 -13.34 -2.53 15.53
CA GLU A 32 -12.93 -1.57 14.50
C GLU A 32 -12.16 -2.29 13.39
N THR A 33 -12.41 -1.89 12.14
CA THR A 33 -11.66 -2.37 10.96
C THR A 33 -11.25 -1.16 10.13
N ARG A 34 -9.98 -1.12 9.71
CA ARG A 34 -9.43 -0.06 8.88
C ARG A 34 -8.68 -0.64 7.68
N PHE A 35 -8.81 0.02 6.54
CA PHE A 35 -8.13 -0.31 5.30
C PHE A 35 -7.26 0.87 4.90
N ASP A 36 -5.95 0.67 4.83
CA ASP A 36 -5.00 1.71 4.43
C ASP A 36 -4.16 1.23 3.23
N PRO A 37 -3.88 2.09 2.25
CA PRO A 37 -2.87 1.80 1.25
C PRO A 37 -1.49 1.85 1.94
N GLY A 38 -0.76 0.75 1.82
CA GLY A 38 0.47 0.45 2.54
C GLY A 38 1.65 0.15 1.63
N GLY A 39 2.82 0.01 2.26
CA GLY A 39 4.12 -0.12 1.59
C GLY A 39 4.99 1.12 1.76
N ASN A 40 6.30 0.93 1.88
CA ASN A 40 7.22 2.02 2.25
C ASN A 40 7.14 3.22 1.30
N GLY A 41 7.13 2.99 -0.01
CA GLY A 41 6.96 4.06 -1.01
C GLY A 41 5.63 4.79 -0.83
N ILE A 42 4.52 4.06 -0.70
CA ILE A 42 3.20 4.67 -0.46
C ILE A 42 3.20 5.52 0.82
N ASN A 43 3.76 5.02 1.92
CA ASN A 43 3.85 5.76 3.18
C ASN A 43 4.69 7.05 3.04
N VAL A 44 5.79 7.00 2.28
CA VAL A 44 6.61 8.19 1.97
C VAL A 44 5.83 9.20 1.13
N ALA A 45 5.11 8.76 0.09
CA ALA A 45 4.29 9.63 -0.74
C ALA A 45 3.20 10.35 0.08
N ARG A 46 2.48 9.61 0.94
CA ARG A 46 1.47 10.16 1.84
C ARG A 46 2.07 11.15 2.83
N ALA A 47 3.28 10.88 3.34
CA ALA A 47 3.99 11.81 4.22
C ALA A 47 4.36 13.11 3.48
N PHE A 48 4.87 13.04 2.25
CA PHE A 48 5.15 14.24 1.44
C PHE A 48 3.90 15.07 1.17
N LYS A 49 2.77 14.43 0.83
CA LYS A 49 1.49 15.13 0.69
C LYS A 49 1.11 15.90 1.96
N ARG A 50 1.18 15.27 3.14
CA ARG A 50 0.87 15.90 4.43
C ARG A 50 1.81 17.07 4.75
N LEU A 51 3.08 16.95 4.36
CA LEU A 51 4.10 17.99 4.52
C LEU A 51 4.06 19.06 3.42
N LYS A 52 3.12 18.96 2.46
CA LYS A 52 3.01 19.85 1.29
C LYS A 52 4.28 19.90 0.44
N VAL A 53 5.01 18.79 0.40
CA VAL A 53 6.16 18.57 -0.49
C VAL A 53 5.65 17.91 -1.76
N LYS A 54 5.94 18.50 -2.92
CA LYS A 54 5.56 17.94 -4.22
C LYS A 54 6.44 16.73 -4.55
N ALA A 55 5.82 15.58 -4.79
CA ALA A 55 6.48 14.37 -5.23
C ALA A 55 5.58 13.59 -6.21
N SER A 56 6.17 13.08 -7.29
CA SER A 56 5.49 12.18 -8.22
C SER A 56 5.51 10.77 -7.64
N THR A 57 4.37 10.08 -7.58
CA THR A 57 4.28 8.72 -7.02
C THR A 57 3.98 7.72 -8.12
N CYS A 58 4.79 6.67 -8.23
CA CYS A 58 4.57 5.55 -9.12
C CYS A 58 4.47 4.27 -8.29
N CYS A 59 3.46 3.43 -8.56
CA CYS A 59 3.36 2.14 -7.90
C CYS A 59 2.79 1.04 -8.78
N VAL A 60 3.18 -0.20 -8.48
CA VAL A 60 2.75 -1.41 -9.19
C VAL A 60 1.56 -2.02 -8.47
N LEU A 61 0.42 -2.13 -9.14
CA LEU A 61 -0.82 -2.67 -8.61
C LEU A 61 -1.29 -3.87 -9.43
N ALA A 62 -2.07 -4.74 -8.80
CA ALA A 62 -2.60 -5.93 -9.45
C ALA A 62 -3.99 -6.27 -8.90
N GLY A 63 -4.87 -6.71 -9.78
CA GLY A 63 -6.18 -7.25 -9.44
C GLY A 63 -7.11 -6.28 -8.69
N LYS A 64 -8.10 -6.84 -7.99
CA LYS A 64 -9.15 -6.08 -7.30
C LYS A 64 -8.64 -5.38 -6.05
N ILE A 65 -7.67 -5.97 -5.36
CA ILE A 65 -7.04 -5.33 -4.19
C ILE A 65 -6.27 -4.09 -4.64
N GLY A 66 -5.56 -4.20 -5.77
CA GLY A 66 -4.92 -3.06 -6.41
C GLY A 66 -5.92 -1.95 -6.76
N ALA A 67 -7.09 -2.30 -7.30
CA ALA A 67 -8.15 -1.33 -7.65
C ALA A 67 -8.63 -0.53 -6.43
N LEU A 68 -8.83 -1.20 -5.29
CA LEU A 68 -9.19 -0.51 -4.06
C LEU A 68 -8.09 0.46 -3.60
N ILE A 69 -6.82 0.04 -3.70
CA ILE A 69 -5.68 0.89 -3.36
C ILE A 69 -5.62 2.11 -4.29
N SER A 70 -5.79 1.94 -5.60
CA SER A 70 -5.77 3.06 -6.54
C SER A 70 -6.86 4.08 -6.23
N ASP A 71 -8.08 3.62 -5.91
CA ASP A 71 -9.19 4.52 -5.57
C ASP A 71 -8.88 5.36 -4.32
N ILE A 72 -8.27 4.77 -3.29
CA ILE A 72 -7.87 5.51 -2.09
C ILE A 72 -6.75 6.50 -2.44
N LEU A 73 -5.72 6.07 -3.16
CA LEU A 73 -4.55 6.90 -3.48
C LEU A 73 -4.88 8.07 -4.42
N THR A 74 -5.80 7.91 -5.36
CA THR A 74 -6.27 9.00 -6.23
C THR A 74 -6.95 10.12 -5.42
N ASN A 75 -7.54 9.80 -4.26
CA ASN A 75 -8.13 10.81 -3.37
C ASN A 75 -7.11 11.44 -2.41
N GLU A 76 -6.00 10.75 -2.12
CA GLU A 76 -5.00 11.23 -1.15
C GLU A 76 -3.80 11.93 -1.80
N LEU A 77 -3.35 11.50 -2.98
CA LEU A 77 -2.10 11.95 -3.62
C LEU A 77 -2.37 12.85 -4.83
N ASP A 78 -1.34 13.60 -5.22
CA ASP A 78 -1.37 14.41 -6.45
C ASP A 78 -0.91 13.54 -7.64
N ASP A 79 -1.85 13.21 -8.52
CA ASP A 79 -1.63 12.48 -9.79
C ASP A 79 -0.74 11.21 -9.66
N PRO A 80 -1.15 10.22 -8.83
CA PRO A 80 -0.41 8.99 -8.70
C PRO A 80 -0.45 8.18 -10.00
N HIS A 81 0.71 7.66 -10.42
CA HIS A 81 0.85 6.77 -11.57
C HIS A 81 0.78 5.31 -11.14
N PHE A 82 -0.01 4.51 -11.87
CA PHE A 82 -0.26 3.11 -11.58
C PHE A 82 0.15 2.22 -12.74
N ILE A 83 1.05 1.27 -12.47
CA ILE A 83 1.43 0.21 -13.41
C ILE A 83 0.70 -1.06 -13.02
N TRP A 84 -0.05 -1.64 -13.95
CA TRP A 84 -0.88 -2.81 -13.70
C TRP A 84 -0.20 -4.11 -14.13
N GLU A 85 -0.23 -5.10 -13.23
CA GLU A 85 0.29 -6.45 -13.44
C GLU A 85 -0.76 -7.52 -13.15
N GLU A 86 -0.46 -8.75 -13.58
CA GLU A 86 -1.31 -9.92 -13.29
C GLU A 86 -1.24 -10.35 -11.82
N GLY A 87 -2.27 -11.04 -11.36
CA GLY A 87 -2.40 -11.49 -9.97
C GLY A 87 -3.14 -10.48 -9.09
N GLU A 88 -2.79 -10.43 -7.82
CA GLU A 88 -3.41 -9.56 -6.82
C GLU A 88 -2.35 -8.85 -5.99
N THR A 89 -2.54 -7.55 -5.74
CA THR A 89 -1.74 -6.82 -4.75
C THR A 89 -1.93 -7.46 -3.36
N ARG A 90 -0.85 -7.58 -2.58
CA ARG A 90 -0.90 -8.26 -1.29
C ARG A 90 -1.77 -7.53 -0.27
N ILE A 91 -2.32 -8.30 0.65
CA ILE A 91 -2.92 -7.79 1.88
C ILE A 91 -1.95 -8.04 3.03
N ASN A 92 -1.75 -7.02 3.84
CA ASN A 92 -1.15 -7.17 5.15
C ASN A 92 -2.27 -7.14 6.19
N CYS A 93 -2.15 -7.96 7.23
CA CYS A 93 -3.08 -7.96 8.35
C CYS A 93 -2.34 -7.49 9.60
N VAL A 94 -2.91 -6.51 10.28
CA VAL A 94 -2.49 -6.06 11.60
C VAL A 94 -3.63 -6.32 12.59
N ILE A 95 -3.36 -7.07 13.64
CA ILE A 95 -4.30 -7.26 14.74
C ILE A 95 -3.80 -6.49 15.93
N GLN A 96 -4.58 -5.51 16.39
CA GLN A 96 -4.32 -4.72 17.58
C GLN A 96 -5.22 -5.23 18.71
N GLN A 97 -4.62 -5.86 19.71
CA GLN A 97 -5.30 -6.39 20.88
C GLN A 97 -5.21 -5.39 22.02
N SER A 98 -6.32 -5.16 22.74
CA SER A 98 -6.34 -4.26 23.90
C SER A 98 -6.02 -4.94 25.24
N ASP A 99 -6.28 -6.25 25.38
CA ASP A 99 -6.09 -6.96 26.66
C ASP A 99 -5.56 -8.41 26.50
N PRO A 100 -4.28 -8.67 26.82
CA PRO A 100 -3.23 -7.67 27.08
C PRO A 100 -2.90 -6.88 25.81
N VAL A 101 -2.39 -5.65 25.97
CA VAL A 101 -1.96 -4.82 24.84
C VAL A 101 -0.88 -5.55 24.04
N SER A 102 -1.19 -5.85 22.78
CA SER A 102 -0.25 -6.52 21.86
C SER A 102 -0.63 -6.23 20.41
N GLN A 103 0.33 -6.44 19.50
CA GLN A 103 0.14 -6.29 18.07
C GLN A 103 0.72 -7.51 17.34
N TYR A 104 -0.03 -8.00 16.36
CA TYR A 104 0.36 -9.11 15.49
C TYR A 104 0.30 -8.65 14.05
N GLU A 105 1.30 -9.04 13.26
CA GLU A 105 1.40 -8.64 11.85
C GLU A 105 1.63 -9.86 10.97
N ILE A 106 0.79 -10.00 9.94
CA ILE A 106 0.92 -11.02 8.91
C ILE A 106 1.08 -10.28 7.58
N ASN A 107 2.27 -10.40 6.99
CA ASN A 107 2.56 -9.78 5.72
C ASN A 107 2.26 -10.77 4.58
N GLY A 108 1.38 -10.38 3.67
CA GLY A 108 1.10 -11.18 2.47
C GLY A 108 2.27 -11.17 1.49
N MET A 109 2.23 -12.12 0.56
CA MET A 109 3.12 -12.13 -0.61
C MET A 109 2.50 -11.30 -1.72
N GLY A 110 3.31 -10.42 -2.32
CA GLY A 110 2.92 -9.64 -3.49
C GLY A 110 2.86 -10.48 -4.77
N PRO A 111 2.33 -9.91 -5.85
CA PRO A 111 2.39 -10.55 -7.16
C PRO A 111 3.87 -10.72 -7.58
N SER A 112 4.14 -11.78 -8.34
CA SER A 112 5.46 -11.95 -8.96
C SER A 112 5.60 -10.91 -10.07
N MET A 113 6.63 -10.08 -10.00
CA MET A 113 6.92 -9.10 -11.05
C MET A 113 7.81 -9.73 -12.12
N GLY A 114 7.35 -9.71 -13.37
CA GLY A 114 8.18 -10.03 -14.52
C GLY A 114 9.17 -8.91 -14.85
N PHE A 115 10.25 -9.23 -15.57
CA PHE A 115 11.26 -8.24 -15.98
C PHE A 115 10.68 -7.10 -16.84
N SER A 116 9.61 -7.35 -17.58
CA SER A 116 8.88 -6.34 -18.38
C SER A 116 8.31 -5.17 -17.56
N VAL A 117 8.11 -5.36 -16.25
CA VAL A 117 7.70 -4.28 -15.34
C VAL A 117 8.78 -3.21 -15.24
N LEU A 118 10.05 -3.64 -15.23
CA LEU A 118 11.19 -2.74 -15.13
C LEU A 118 11.30 -1.84 -16.37
N ASP A 119 11.03 -2.40 -17.56
CA ASP A 119 11.03 -1.63 -18.81
C ASP A 119 9.91 -0.58 -18.83
N LYS A 120 8.70 -0.92 -18.34
CA LYS A 120 7.60 0.04 -18.19
C LYS A 120 7.98 1.14 -17.19
N LEU A 121 8.54 0.75 -16.05
CA LEU A 121 8.97 1.67 -15.00
C LEU A 121 10.04 2.65 -15.48
N GLU A 122 11.03 2.19 -16.23
CA GLU A 122 12.09 3.04 -16.75
C GLU A 122 11.54 4.10 -17.70
N ASN A 123 10.66 3.70 -18.62
CA ASN A 123 10.00 4.62 -19.55
C ASN A 123 9.11 5.63 -18.80
N ASP A 124 8.32 5.17 -17.85
CA ASP A 124 7.37 6.01 -17.13
C ASP A 124 8.08 6.97 -16.17
N LEU A 125 9.01 6.47 -15.35
CA LEU A 125 9.76 7.32 -14.40
C LEU A 125 10.61 8.38 -15.11
N TYR A 126 11.10 8.11 -16.32
CA TYR A 126 11.80 9.12 -17.12
C TYR A 126 10.88 10.26 -17.57
N VAL A 127 9.60 9.97 -17.83
CA VAL A 127 8.58 10.98 -18.14
C VAL A 127 8.16 11.77 -16.89
N TYR A 128 7.99 11.10 -15.75
CA TYR A 128 7.51 11.72 -14.50
C TYR A 128 8.58 12.42 -13.65
N SER A 129 9.87 12.21 -13.95
CA SER A 129 10.99 12.85 -13.26
C SER A 129 11.51 14.13 -13.94
N LYS A 130 11.02 14.47 -15.14
CA LYS A 130 11.27 15.75 -15.82
C LYS A 130 10.31 16.83 -15.31
#